data_AF-A0A3A4JS42-F1
#
_entry.id   AF-A0A3A4JS42-F1
#
_cell.length_a   1.000
_cell.length_b   1.000
_cell.length_c   1.000
_cell.angle_alpha   90.00
_cell.angle_beta   90.00
_cell.angle_gamma   90.00
#
_symmetry.space_group_name_H-M   'P 1'
#
loop_
_entity.id
_entity.type
_entity.pdbx_description
1 polymer ?
#
loop_
_entity_poly.entity_id
_entity_poly.type
_entity_poly.pdbx_seq_one_letter_code
_entity_poly.pdbx_strand_id
1 'polypeptide(L)'
;MKVEDTIKNIISKSGNDLHIQVEEILKQGKWSVTSSPYYNDPVTGIPRETDIIARKDWDIHDDFGRNKRGMLRIRLFIECKFLSDPIVLWLKDKNIDKAKALAKDNPILRDKEDHYLTDTSKIPNKIHHYFENNQVINQWSNKDHKDPLFEAMSGCLNAFIYYHRAGLENHAETINYPIIIVNDLSKLYGRDRSQLGASVITDNQQLETSYSYREVNNQYKMQYFLIDVVGYNKFKDFLSKLENNDIDILRRILYWQLNPINQNND
;
A
#
# COMPACT_ATOMS: atom_id res chain seq x y z
N MET A 1 35.14 -23.22 8.55
CA MET A 1 34.46 -21.97 8.14
C MET A 1 34.83 -20.90 9.15
N LYS A 2 35.40 -19.76 8.74
CA LYS A 2 35.81 -18.71 9.68
C LYS A 2 34.56 -18.06 10.27
N VAL A 3 34.61 -17.66 11.55
CA VAL A 3 33.49 -17.01 12.25
C VAL A 3 32.98 -15.79 11.49
N GLU A 4 33.88 -15.02 10.86
CA GLU A 4 33.54 -13.88 10.01
C GLU A 4 32.69 -14.25 8.79
N ASP A 5 32.96 -15.38 8.14
CA ASP A 5 32.17 -15.85 6.99
C ASP A 5 30.78 -16.32 7.44
N THR A 6 30.70 -16.94 8.63
CA THR A 6 29.42 -17.31 9.25
C THR A 6 28.58 -16.07 9.57
N ILE A 7 29.18 -15.03 10.16
CA ILE A 7 28.50 -13.78 10.50
C ILE A 7 28.02 -13.06 9.24
N LYS A 8 28.87 -12.93 8.22
CA LYS A 8 28.49 -12.33 6.93
C LYS A 8 27.32 -13.08 6.27
N ASN A 9 27.34 -14.41 6.33
CA ASN A 9 26.26 -15.24 5.79
C ASN A 9 24.95 -15.05 6.58
N ILE A 10 25.01 -14.96 7.91
CA ILE A 10 23.84 -14.66 8.76
C ILE A 10 23.26 -13.29 8.39
N ILE A 11 24.09 -12.24 8.31
CA ILE A 11 23.65 -10.88 7.97
C ILE A 11 23.03 -10.85 6.57
N SER A 12 23.71 -11.42 5.57
CA SER A 12 23.24 -11.45 4.18
C SER A 12 21.92 -12.18 3.96
N LYS A 13 21.51 -13.00 4.94
CA LYS A 13 20.25 -13.77 4.93
C LYS A 13 19.22 -13.25 5.92
N SER A 14 19.60 -12.39 6.86
CA SER A 14 18.67 -11.75 7.77
C SER A 14 18.01 -10.61 7.02
N GLY A 15 16.74 -10.76 6.65
CA GLY A 15 15.96 -9.72 5.97
C GLY A 15 15.94 -8.36 6.69
N ASN A 16 16.47 -8.27 7.92
CA ASN A 16 16.67 -7.07 8.73
C ASN A 16 17.33 -5.91 7.96
N ASP A 17 18.30 -6.16 7.09
CA ASP A 17 18.94 -5.10 6.31
C ASP A 17 17.93 -4.39 5.41
N LEU A 18 16.98 -5.14 4.83
CA LEU A 18 15.91 -4.56 4.01
C LEU A 18 15.01 -3.64 4.85
N HIS A 19 14.68 -4.04 6.08
CA HIS A 19 13.84 -3.22 6.98
C HIS A 19 14.52 -1.88 7.29
N ILE A 20 15.80 -1.94 7.72
CA ILE A 20 16.59 -0.74 8.04
C ILE A 20 16.66 0.20 6.83
N GLN A 21 16.96 -0.35 5.65
CA GLN A 21 17.06 0.41 4.42
C GLN A 21 15.73 1.09 4.03
N VAL A 22 14.61 0.37 4.15
CA VAL A 22 13.27 0.92 3.90
C VAL A 22 12.96 2.06 4.87
N GLU A 23 13.27 1.89 6.16
CA GLU A 23 13.09 2.96 7.15
C GLU A 23 13.92 4.21 6.83
N GLU A 24 15.17 4.03 6.41
CA GLU A 24 16.04 5.14 6.05
C GLU A 24 15.47 5.93 4.87
N ILE A 25 14.98 5.26 3.83
CA ILE A 25 14.29 5.93 2.70
C ILE A 25 13.09 6.73 3.18
N LEU A 26 12.25 6.15 4.05
CA LEU A 26 11.07 6.81 4.60
C LEU A 26 11.44 8.04 5.45
N LYS A 27 12.40 7.89 6.37
CA LYS A 27 12.89 8.98 7.23
C LYS A 27 13.50 10.11 6.39
N GLN A 28 14.28 9.80 5.36
CA GLN A 28 14.79 10.78 4.41
C GLN A 28 13.66 11.50 3.65
N GLY A 29 12.58 10.77 3.32
CA GLY A 29 11.34 11.32 2.76
C GLY A 29 10.45 12.08 3.75
N LYS A 30 10.92 12.32 4.98
CA LYS A 30 10.21 12.97 6.09
C LYS A 30 8.93 12.26 6.52
N TRP A 31 8.88 10.94 6.37
CA TRP A 31 7.83 10.12 6.98
C TRP A 31 8.15 9.91 8.47
N SER A 32 7.13 9.97 9.31
CA SER A 32 7.19 9.46 10.69
C SER A 32 7.11 7.95 10.62
N VAL A 33 8.12 7.26 11.14
CA VAL A 33 8.26 5.80 11.01
C VAL A 33 8.15 5.15 12.38
N THR A 34 7.29 4.13 12.48
CA THR A 34 7.18 3.24 13.62
C THR A 34 7.56 1.83 13.18
N SER A 35 8.67 1.32 13.71
CA SER A 35 9.21 0.00 13.41
C SER A 35 8.63 -1.05 14.34
N SER A 36 8.29 -2.23 13.80
CA SER A 36 7.81 -3.38 14.55
C SER A 36 6.67 -3.09 15.56
N PRO A 37 5.65 -2.27 15.24
CA PRO A 37 4.59 -2.00 16.20
C PRO A 37 3.76 -3.25 16.50
N TYR A 38 3.67 -3.57 17.79
CA TYR A 38 2.78 -4.61 18.28
C TYR A 38 1.34 -4.11 18.44
N TYR A 39 0.38 -4.96 18.11
CA TYR A 39 -1.03 -4.74 18.36
C TYR A 39 -1.74 -6.05 18.67
N ASN A 40 -2.84 -5.99 19.42
CA ASN A 40 -3.65 -7.19 19.65
C ASN A 40 -4.64 -7.35 18.50
N ASP A 41 -4.60 -8.51 17.84
CA ASP A 41 -5.62 -8.88 16.86
C ASP A 41 -7.01 -8.76 17.51
N PRO A 42 -7.91 -7.93 16.97
CA PRO A 42 -9.18 -7.64 17.63
C PRO A 42 -10.13 -8.85 17.64
N VAL A 43 -9.85 -9.89 16.84
CA VAL A 43 -10.63 -11.12 16.74
C VAL A 43 -10.10 -12.20 17.67
N THR A 44 -8.79 -12.43 17.66
CA THR A 44 -8.17 -13.54 18.41
C THR A 44 -7.58 -13.12 19.74
N GLY A 45 -7.35 -11.82 19.97
CA GLY A 45 -6.64 -11.28 21.13
C GLY A 45 -5.13 -11.60 21.12
N ILE A 46 -4.64 -12.26 20.07
CA ILE A 46 -3.23 -12.66 19.95
C ILE A 46 -2.41 -11.42 19.56
N PRO A 47 -1.29 -11.13 20.25
CA PRO A 47 -0.36 -10.10 19.83
C PRO A 47 0.18 -10.40 18.42
N ARG A 48 0.11 -9.40 17.56
CA ARG A 48 0.66 -9.40 16.21
C ARG A 48 1.63 -8.24 16.06
N GLU A 49 2.52 -8.39 15.10
CA GLU A 49 3.51 -7.39 14.70
C GLU A 49 3.33 -7.11 13.21
N THR A 50 3.64 -5.90 12.79
CA THR A 50 3.89 -5.58 11.39
C THR A 50 5.24 -4.90 11.27
N ASP A 51 5.92 -5.05 10.14
CA ASP A 51 7.31 -4.63 10.03
C ASP A 51 7.46 -3.10 10.19
N ILE A 52 6.71 -2.31 9.41
CA ILE A 52 6.83 -0.84 9.44
C ILE A 52 5.45 -0.18 9.24
N ILE A 53 5.13 0.80 10.07
CA ILE A 53 4.07 1.77 9.80
C ILE A 53 4.71 3.13 9.55
N ALA A 54 4.51 3.68 8.35
CA ALA A 54 4.96 5.01 8.01
C ALA A 54 3.77 5.97 7.91
N ARG A 55 3.91 7.19 8.41
CA ARG A 55 2.89 8.24 8.35
C ARG A 55 3.49 9.53 7.84
N LYS A 56 2.73 10.24 7.00
CA LYS A 56 3.03 11.61 6.63
C LYS A 56 1.74 12.41 6.56
N ASP A 57 1.81 13.66 6.98
CA ASP A 57 0.67 14.57 7.04
C ASP A 57 0.92 15.74 6.07
N TRP A 58 -0.14 16.17 5.39
CA TRP A 58 -0.16 17.32 4.50
C TRP A 58 -1.24 18.29 4.98
N ASP A 59 -0.83 19.50 5.31
CA ASP A 59 -1.76 20.58 5.61
C ASP A 59 -2.49 21.02 4.33
N ILE A 60 -3.80 21.25 4.49
CA ILE A 60 -4.65 21.84 3.46
C ILE A 60 -4.88 23.29 3.86
N HIS A 61 -4.42 24.22 3.02
CA HIS A 61 -4.57 25.65 3.24
C HIS A 61 -5.59 26.26 2.26
N ASP A 62 -6.07 27.47 2.55
CA ASP A 62 -6.79 28.27 1.56
C ASP A 62 -5.91 28.76 0.41
N ASP A 63 -6.52 29.34 -0.64
CA ASP A 63 -5.83 29.84 -1.84
C ASP A 63 -4.66 30.80 -1.53
N PHE A 64 -4.70 31.47 -0.38
CA PHE A 64 -3.67 32.40 0.05
C PHE A 64 -2.60 31.78 0.96
N GLY A 65 -2.73 30.49 1.30
CA GLY A 65 -1.81 29.78 2.20
C GLY A 65 -1.89 30.24 3.66
N ARG A 66 -2.88 31.07 4.03
CA ARG A 66 -2.88 31.80 5.31
C ARG A 66 -3.55 31.01 6.42
N ASN A 67 -4.61 30.27 6.11
CA ASN A 67 -5.36 29.52 7.11
C ASN A 67 -5.36 28.03 6.79
N LYS A 68 -4.98 27.22 7.78
CA LYS A 68 -5.14 25.76 7.72
C LYS A 68 -6.64 25.43 7.78
N ARG A 69 -7.14 24.74 6.75
CA ARG A 69 -8.53 24.30 6.60
C ARG A 69 -8.74 22.86 7.02
N GLY A 70 -7.69 22.04 6.92
CA GLY A 70 -7.74 20.64 7.29
C GLY A 70 -6.38 19.97 7.14
N MET A 71 -6.38 18.65 7.20
CA MET A 71 -5.18 17.84 7.10
C MET A 71 -5.50 16.54 6.35
N LEU A 72 -4.68 16.23 5.35
CA LEU A 72 -4.65 14.91 4.73
C LEU A 72 -3.53 14.11 5.39
N ARG A 73 -3.84 12.89 5.83
CA ARG A 73 -2.85 11.95 6.36
C ARG A 73 -2.77 10.73 5.48
N ILE A 74 -1.53 10.33 5.17
CA ILE A 74 -1.26 9.07 4.50
C ILE A 74 -0.54 8.15 5.47
N ARG A 75 -1.00 6.90 5.56
CA ARG A 75 -0.34 5.83 6.30
C ARG A 75 0.02 4.69 5.35
N LEU A 76 1.24 4.21 5.44
CA LEU A 76 1.73 3.03 4.74
C LEU A 76 1.88 1.91 5.77
N PHE A 77 1.26 0.76 5.49
CA PHE A 77 1.43 -0.48 6.25
C PHE A 77 2.36 -1.37 5.45
N ILE A 78 3.62 -1.45 5.85
CA ILE A 78 4.68 -2.02 5.05
C ILE A 78 5.13 -3.33 5.67
N GLU A 79 5.14 -4.38 4.85
CA GLU A 79 5.79 -5.66 5.15
C GLU A 79 7.01 -5.82 4.23
N CYS A 80 8.18 -6.09 4.80
CA CYS A 80 9.43 -6.23 4.07
C CYS A 80 9.77 -7.71 3.91
N LYS A 81 9.80 -8.23 2.67
CA LYS A 81 10.08 -9.64 2.39
C LYS A 81 11.37 -9.81 1.60
N PHE A 82 12.32 -10.47 2.25
CA PHE A 82 13.56 -10.91 1.65
C PHE A 82 13.32 -12.23 0.90
N LEU A 83 13.39 -12.19 -0.42
CA LEU A 83 13.24 -13.35 -1.27
C LEU A 83 14.61 -14.01 -1.43
N SER A 84 14.76 -15.24 -0.94
CA SER A 84 15.97 -16.05 -1.17
C SER A 84 15.93 -16.71 -2.53
N ASP A 85 14.77 -17.25 -2.90
CA ASP A 85 14.55 -18.11 -4.06
C ASP A 85 13.58 -17.47 -5.07
N PRO A 86 13.60 -17.89 -6.34
CA PRO A 86 12.59 -17.52 -7.33
C PRO A 86 11.17 -17.90 -6.90
N ILE A 87 10.22 -16.99 -7.09
CA ILE A 87 8.78 -17.21 -6.85
C ILE A 87 8.03 -17.07 -8.17
N VAL A 88 7.19 -18.05 -8.49
CA VAL A 88 6.30 -17.98 -9.65
C VAL A 88 4.92 -17.52 -9.20
N LEU A 89 4.49 -16.38 -9.73
CA LEU A 89 3.23 -15.72 -9.44
C LEU A 89 2.29 -15.84 -10.63
N TRP A 90 1.02 -16.10 -10.34
CA TRP A 90 0.00 -16.17 -11.36
C TRP A 90 -0.60 -14.79 -11.60
N LEU A 91 -0.52 -14.31 -12.84
CA LEU A 91 -1.08 -13.04 -13.23
C LEU A 91 -2.48 -13.24 -13.80
N LYS A 92 -3.34 -12.25 -13.59
CA LYS A 92 -4.65 -12.15 -14.21
C LYS A 92 -4.97 -10.70 -14.53
N ASP A 93 -6.01 -10.49 -15.33
CA ASP A 93 -6.60 -9.17 -15.52
C ASP A 93 -7.19 -8.65 -14.21
N LYS A 94 -6.89 -7.38 -13.93
CA LYS A 94 -7.39 -6.65 -12.78
C LYS A 94 -8.90 -6.47 -12.88
N ASN A 95 -9.60 -6.62 -11.76
CA ASN A 95 -10.99 -6.21 -11.70
C ASN A 95 -11.09 -4.68 -11.56
N ILE A 96 -11.22 -3.98 -12.68
CA ILE A 96 -11.22 -2.51 -12.72
C ILE A 96 -12.36 -1.90 -11.91
N ASP A 97 -13.55 -2.50 -11.94
CA ASP A 97 -14.71 -2.00 -11.17
C ASP A 97 -14.47 -2.08 -9.66
N LYS A 98 -13.87 -3.17 -9.18
CA LYS A 98 -13.50 -3.31 -7.76
C LYS A 98 -12.32 -2.42 -7.38
N ALA A 99 -11.32 -2.29 -8.24
CA ALA A 99 -10.19 -1.37 -8.03
C ALA A 99 -10.69 0.09 -7.90
N LYS A 100 -11.69 0.45 -8.69
CA LYS A 100 -12.37 1.74 -8.62
C LYS A 100 -13.19 1.92 -7.35
N ALA A 101 -13.97 0.92 -6.96
CA ALA A 101 -14.69 0.96 -5.69
C ALA A 101 -13.71 1.14 -4.51
N LEU A 102 -12.57 0.45 -4.54
CA LEU A 102 -11.52 0.59 -3.54
C LEU A 102 -10.88 1.99 -3.53
N ALA A 103 -10.53 2.54 -4.70
CA ALA A 103 -9.99 3.89 -4.80
C ALA A 103 -10.95 4.96 -4.23
N LYS A 104 -12.26 4.71 -4.34
CA LYS A 104 -13.32 5.58 -3.79
C LYS A 104 -13.74 5.23 -2.36
N ASP A 105 -13.13 4.22 -1.72
CA ASP A 105 -13.44 3.84 -0.34
C ASP A 105 -12.76 4.76 0.67
N ASN A 106 -13.01 6.07 0.54
CA ASN A 106 -12.56 7.12 1.45
C ASN A 106 -13.46 8.36 1.33
N PRO A 107 -13.54 9.21 2.36
CA PRO A 107 -14.43 10.39 2.35
C PRO A 107 -14.12 11.43 1.26
N ILE A 108 -12.90 11.44 0.71
CA ILE A 108 -12.46 12.43 -0.28
C ILE A 108 -13.02 12.08 -1.66
N LEU A 109 -12.98 10.81 -2.04
CA LEU A 109 -13.30 10.34 -3.39
C LEU A 109 -14.66 9.63 -3.54
N ARG A 110 -15.34 9.27 -2.43
CA ARG A 110 -16.56 8.45 -2.43
C ARG A 110 -17.63 8.92 -3.41
N ASP A 111 -17.92 10.22 -3.40
CA ASP A 111 -19.00 10.83 -4.19
C ASP A 111 -18.48 11.58 -5.42
N LYS A 112 -17.23 11.29 -5.83
CA LYS A 112 -16.59 11.99 -6.95
C LYS A 112 -16.70 11.17 -8.23
N GLU A 113 -16.83 11.88 -9.34
CA GLU A 113 -16.81 11.32 -10.69
C GLU A 113 -15.47 10.63 -11.02
N ASP A 114 -15.49 9.75 -12.01
CA ASP A 114 -14.33 8.89 -12.30
C ASP A 114 -13.13 9.65 -12.88
N HIS A 115 -13.37 10.78 -13.54
CA HIS A 115 -12.30 11.59 -14.14
C HIS A 115 -11.31 12.14 -13.09
N TYR A 116 -11.65 12.12 -11.80
CA TYR A 116 -10.71 12.42 -10.73
C TYR A 116 -9.66 11.32 -10.51
N LEU A 117 -9.96 10.09 -10.93
CA LEU A 117 -9.04 8.95 -10.89
C LEU A 117 -8.12 8.93 -12.12
N THR A 118 -8.51 9.61 -13.19
CA THR A 118 -7.79 9.66 -14.47
C THR A 118 -7.88 11.05 -15.11
N ASP A 119 -6.81 11.84 -15.01
CA ASP A 119 -6.64 13.10 -15.73
C ASP A 119 -5.62 12.90 -16.87
N THR A 120 -6.14 12.62 -18.06
CA THR A 120 -5.37 12.47 -19.30
C THR A 120 -5.14 13.80 -20.02
N SER A 121 -5.63 14.92 -19.45
CA SER A 121 -5.47 16.25 -20.05
C SER A 121 -4.14 16.92 -19.69
N LYS A 122 -3.42 16.38 -18.69
CA LYS A 122 -2.10 16.86 -18.24
C LYS A 122 -0.99 15.92 -18.72
N ILE A 123 0.21 16.47 -18.96
CA ILE A 123 1.41 15.69 -19.26
C ILE A 123 2.40 15.84 -18.09
N PRO A 124 2.81 14.75 -17.42
CA PRO A 124 2.33 13.38 -17.61
C PRO A 124 0.88 13.20 -17.11
N ASN A 125 0.16 12.24 -17.71
CA ASN A 125 -1.20 11.89 -17.28
C ASN A 125 -1.20 11.56 -15.78
N LYS A 126 -2.18 12.07 -15.03
CA LYS A 126 -2.36 11.72 -13.62
C LYS A 126 -3.39 10.61 -13.51
N ILE A 127 -2.93 9.39 -13.26
CA ILE A 127 -3.77 8.20 -13.18
C ILE A 127 -3.54 7.58 -11.81
N HIS A 128 -4.56 7.51 -10.97
CA HIS A 128 -4.45 6.93 -9.62
C HIS A 128 -3.73 5.56 -9.69
N HIS A 129 -2.78 5.31 -8.80
CA HIS A 129 -1.81 4.21 -8.98
C HIS A 129 -2.46 2.81 -9.16
N TYR A 130 -3.63 2.58 -8.56
CA TYR A 130 -4.46 1.39 -8.80
C TYR A 130 -4.87 1.13 -10.27
N PHE A 131 -4.67 2.07 -11.21
CA PHE A 131 -5.02 1.89 -12.62
C PHE A 131 -3.81 1.93 -13.57
N GLU A 132 -2.59 1.97 -13.04
CA GLU A 132 -1.38 2.09 -13.88
C GLU A 132 -1.05 0.79 -14.61
N ASN A 133 -1.42 -0.35 -14.04
CA ASN A 133 -1.24 -1.68 -14.62
C ASN A 133 -2.59 -2.38 -14.79
N ASN A 134 -2.80 -3.10 -15.90
CA ASN A 134 -4.03 -3.87 -16.12
C ASN A 134 -3.96 -5.29 -15.55
N GLN A 135 -2.78 -5.76 -15.16
CA GLN A 135 -2.56 -7.08 -14.58
C GLN A 135 -2.26 -6.99 -13.09
N VAL A 136 -2.66 -8.03 -12.36
CA VAL A 136 -2.44 -8.19 -10.93
C VAL A 136 -1.97 -9.60 -10.61
N ILE A 137 -1.21 -9.73 -9.52
CA ILE A 137 -0.89 -11.01 -8.90
C ILE A 137 -2.17 -11.55 -8.29
N ASN A 138 -2.51 -12.78 -8.65
CA ASN A 138 -3.64 -13.50 -8.09
C ASN A 138 -3.18 -14.50 -7.04
N GLN A 139 -3.95 -14.61 -5.96
CA GLN A 139 -3.80 -15.67 -4.98
C GLN A 139 -4.38 -16.98 -5.53
N TRP A 140 -3.61 -17.74 -6.30
CA TRP A 140 -3.90 -19.16 -6.51
C TRP A 140 -3.19 -19.99 -5.47
N SER A 141 -3.93 -20.92 -4.86
CA SER A 141 -3.39 -21.85 -3.88
C SER A 141 -2.39 -22.78 -4.56
N ASN A 142 -1.11 -22.47 -4.44
CA ASN A 142 -0.15 -23.57 -4.29
C ASN A 142 -0.59 -24.30 -3.01
N LYS A 143 -0.84 -25.61 -3.13
CA LYS A 143 -1.41 -26.45 -2.07
C LYS A 143 -0.66 -26.38 -0.74
N ASP A 144 0.56 -25.85 -0.75
CA ASP A 144 1.43 -25.77 0.41
C ASP A 144 1.42 -24.42 1.15
N HIS A 145 0.69 -23.39 0.70
CA HIS A 145 0.49 -22.10 1.38
C HIS A 145 1.75 -21.32 1.85
N LYS A 146 2.96 -21.79 1.57
CA LYS A 146 4.25 -21.20 2.00
C LYS A 146 4.79 -20.16 1.01
N ASP A 147 3.93 -19.32 0.45
CA ASP A 147 4.42 -18.20 -0.37
C ASP A 147 4.72 -17.00 0.55
N PRO A 148 5.98 -16.51 0.60
CA PRO A 148 6.35 -15.37 1.41
C PRO A 148 5.48 -14.12 1.18
N LEU A 149 4.96 -13.93 -0.04
CA LEU A 149 4.08 -12.79 -0.35
C LEU A 149 2.69 -12.94 0.26
N PHE A 150 2.15 -14.16 0.39
CA PHE A 150 0.84 -14.36 1.03
C PHE A 150 0.92 -14.28 2.56
N GLU A 151 2.07 -14.65 3.14
CA GLU A 151 2.36 -14.38 4.55
C GLU A 151 2.45 -12.87 4.80
N ALA A 152 3.22 -12.14 3.97
CA ALA A 152 3.31 -10.68 4.03
C ALA A 152 1.95 -10.00 3.83
N MET A 153 1.14 -10.46 2.87
CA MET A 153 -0.23 -9.98 2.66
C MET A 153 -1.04 -10.06 3.95
N SER A 154 -0.98 -11.19 4.64
CA SER A 154 -1.75 -11.40 5.87
C SER A 154 -1.28 -10.47 7.00
N GLY A 155 0.03 -10.30 7.18
CA GLY A 155 0.60 -9.35 8.16
C GLY A 155 0.16 -7.91 7.88
N CYS A 156 0.36 -7.47 6.65
CA CYS A 156 0.02 -6.14 6.17
C CYS A 156 -1.47 -5.81 6.34
N LEU A 157 -2.36 -6.71 5.88
CA LEU A 157 -3.81 -6.49 5.98
C LEU A 157 -4.33 -6.53 7.41
N ASN A 158 -3.77 -7.40 8.27
CA ASN A 158 -4.17 -7.42 9.69
C ASN A 158 -3.84 -6.10 10.37
N ALA A 159 -2.68 -5.52 10.10
CA ALA A 159 -2.29 -4.21 10.64
C ALA A 159 -3.17 -3.10 10.06
N PHE A 160 -3.35 -3.07 8.73
CA PHE A 160 -4.24 -2.15 8.06
C PHE A 160 -5.63 -2.13 8.72
N ILE A 161 -6.24 -3.31 8.90
CA ILE A 161 -7.59 -3.45 9.44
C ILE A 161 -7.64 -3.01 10.91
N TYR A 162 -6.63 -3.33 11.72
CA TYR A 162 -6.57 -2.92 13.12
C TYR A 162 -6.47 -1.40 13.24
N TYR A 163 -5.51 -0.78 12.58
CA TYR A 163 -5.24 0.66 12.71
C TYR A 163 -6.27 1.53 11.99
N HIS A 164 -6.91 1.02 10.93
CA HIS A 164 -8.05 1.68 10.30
C HIS A 164 -9.24 1.82 11.29
N ARG A 165 -9.43 0.84 12.20
CA ARG A 165 -10.46 0.93 13.25
C ARG A 165 -10.06 1.83 14.41
N ALA A 166 -8.78 1.83 14.77
CA ALA A 166 -8.30 2.52 15.95
C ALA A 166 -8.27 4.06 15.81
N GLY A 167 -8.43 4.60 14.60
CA GLY A 167 -8.21 6.03 14.34
C GLY A 167 -9.26 6.68 13.48
N LEU A 168 -10.29 7.25 14.11
CA LEU A 168 -10.87 8.52 13.64
C LEU A 168 -10.27 9.61 14.54
N GLU A 169 -9.10 10.12 14.17
CA GLU A 169 -8.62 11.38 14.75
C GLU A 169 -9.46 12.50 14.14
N ASN A 170 -10.19 13.25 14.99
CA ASN A 170 -11.29 14.16 14.62
C ASN A 170 -10.98 15.30 13.61
N HIS A 171 -9.76 15.39 13.07
CA HIS A 171 -9.32 16.50 12.21
C HIS A 171 -8.50 16.09 10.98
N ALA A 172 -8.32 14.79 10.72
CA ALA A 172 -7.48 14.31 9.63
C ALA A 172 -8.22 13.31 8.74
N GLU A 173 -8.40 13.65 7.47
CA GLU A 173 -8.78 12.64 6.48
C GLU A 173 -7.60 11.69 6.27
N THR A 174 -7.77 10.42 6.60
CA THR A 174 -6.68 9.44 6.60
C THR A 174 -6.87 8.42 5.49
N ILE A 175 -5.88 8.30 4.61
CA ILE A 175 -5.80 7.27 3.58
C ILE A 175 -4.71 6.28 3.95
N ASN A 176 -5.02 5.00 3.80
CA ASN A 176 -4.17 3.89 4.20
C ASN A 176 -3.77 3.09 2.95
N TYR A 177 -2.48 2.75 2.82
CA TYR A 177 -1.96 1.92 1.73
C TYR A 177 -1.26 0.68 2.29
N PRO A 178 -1.74 -0.54 2.00
CA PRO A 178 -1.02 -1.76 2.28
C PRO A 178 0.07 -2.00 1.22
N ILE A 179 1.31 -2.22 1.66
CA ILE A 179 2.47 -2.36 0.78
C ILE A 179 3.32 -3.55 1.23
N ILE A 180 3.80 -4.33 0.27
CA ILE A 180 4.84 -5.33 0.46
C ILE A 180 6.08 -4.86 -0.29
N ILE A 181 7.19 -4.69 0.41
CA ILE A 181 8.48 -4.37 -0.22
C ILE A 181 9.30 -5.64 -0.33
N VAL A 182 9.74 -5.97 -1.53
CA VAL A 182 10.66 -7.08 -1.79
C VAL A 182 12.06 -6.57 -2.05
N ASN A 183 13.07 -7.31 -1.58
CA ASN A 183 14.47 -6.97 -1.84
C ASN A 183 14.80 -6.93 -3.34
N ASP A 184 14.23 -7.84 -4.14
CA ASP A 184 14.61 -8.02 -5.53
C ASP A 184 13.44 -8.54 -6.39
N LEU A 185 12.90 -7.68 -7.26
CA LEU A 185 11.84 -8.06 -8.20
C LEU A 185 12.32 -9.09 -9.24
N SER A 186 13.62 -9.20 -9.51
CA SER A 186 14.14 -10.17 -10.49
C SER A 186 13.91 -11.64 -10.06
N LYS A 187 13.59 -11.86 -8.77
CA LYS A 187 13.21 -13.16 -8.22
C LYS A 187 11.72 -13.46 -8.36
N LEU A 188 10.90 -12.51 -8.81
CA LEU A 188 9.48 -12.72 -9.07
C LEU A 188 9.27 -13.01 -10.55
N TYR A 189 8.55 -14.10 -10.83
CA TYR A 189 8.26 -14.54 -12.18
C TYR A 189 6.75 -14.58 -12.38
N GLY A 190 6.22 -13.73 -13.25
CA GLY A 190 4.82 -13.68 -13.61
C GLY A 190 4.47 -14.70 -14.69
N ARG A 191 3.38 -15.43 -14.49
CA ARG A 191 2.80 -16.34 -15.47
C ARG A 191 1.34 -15.98 -15.74
N ASP A 192 1.06 -15.62 -16.98
CA ASP A 192 -0.29 -15.55 -17.52
C ASP A 192 -0.78 -16.98 -17.85
N ARG A 193 -2.07 -17.25 -17.65
CA ARG A 193 -2.72 -18.52 -18.04
C ARG A 193 -2.53 -18.84 -19.52
N SER A 194 -2.48 -17.83 -20.36
CA SER A 194 -2.35 -17.98 -21.82
C SER A 194 -0.93 -18.34 -22.26
N GLN A 195 0.08 -18.19 -21.39
CA GLN A 195 1.49 -18.35 -21.75
C GLN A 195 2.08 -19.69 -21.26
N LEU A 196 2.82 -20.33 -22.17
CA LEU A 196 3.66 -21.50 -21.90
C LEU A 196 5.00 -21.04 -21.28
N GLY A 197 4.96 -20.49 -20.07
CA GLY A 197 6.19 -20.05 -19.37
C GLY A 197 5.91 -19.02 -18.29
N ALA A 198 6.95 -18.62 -17.57
CA ALA A 198 6.93 -17.48 -16.65
C ALA A 198 7.99 -16.47 -17.09
N SER A 199 7.71 -15.19 -16.93
CA SER A 199 8.59 -14.07 -17.28
C SER A 199 8.97 -13.29 -16.03
N VAL A 200 10.18 -12.74 -15.99
CA VAL A 200 10.62 -11.93 -14.85
C VAL A 200 9.72 -10.69 -14.73
N ILE A 201 9.24 -10.43 -13.52
CA ILE A 201 8.54 -9.20 -13.17
C ILE A 201 9.60 -8.11 -12.98
N THR A 202 9.61 -7.12 -13.87
CA THR A 202 10.58 -6.02 -13.80
C THR A 202 10.04 -4.81 -13.06
N ASP A 203 8.72 -4.62 -13.01
CA ASP A 203 8.04 -3.46 -12.44
C ASP A 203 7.18 -3.80 -11.23
N ASN A 204 6.90 -2.80 -10.41
CA ASN A 204 6.00 -2.94 -9.26
C ASN A 204 4.66 -3.53 -9.72
N GLN A 205 4.13 -4.45 -8.91
CA GLN A 205 2.87 -5.14 -9.19
C GLN A 205 1.86 -4.85 -8.10
N GLN A 206 0.62 -5.26 -8.32
CA GLN A 206 -0.41 -5.25 -7.30
C GLN A 206 -0.90 -6.66 -7.06
N LEU A 207 -1.00 -7.05 -5.80
CA LEU A 207 -1.63 -8.30 -5.37
C LEU A 207 -3.10 -8.04 -5.11
N GLU A 208 -3.96 -8.75 -5.85
CA GLU A 208 -5.41 -8.67 -5.72
C GLU A 208 -5.92 -9.79 -4.82
N THR A 209 -6.67 -9.41 -3.77
CA THR A 209 -7.32 -10.37 -2.88
C THR A 209 -8.69 -9.90 -2.41
N SER A 210 -9.54 -10.85 -2.02
CA SER A 210 -10.77 -10.59 -1.26
C SER A 210 -10.58 -11.18 0.12
N TYR A 211 -10.36 -10.31 1.10
CA TYR A 211 -9.97 -10.69 2.45
C TYR A 211 -11.19 -10.66 3.37
N SER A 212 -11.39 -11.76 4.11
CA SER A 212 -12.46 -11.87 5.10
C SER A 212 -11.91 -11.55 6.48
N TYR A 213 -12.59 -10.66 7.19
CA TYR A 213 -12.24 -10.28 8.55
C TYR A 213 -13.49 -9.99 9.37
N ARG A 214 -13.32 -9.94 10.70
CA ARG A 214 -14.42 -9.66 11.62
C ARG A 214 -14.38 -8.22 12.09
N GLU A 215 -15.44 -7.46 11.89
CA GLU A 215 -15.61 -6.07 12.38
C GLU A 215 -15.82 -6.01 13.90
N VAL A 216 -15.77 -4.79 14.47
CA VAL A 216 -15.93 -4.54 15.92
C VAL A 216 -17.30 -5.01 16.43
N ASN A 217 -18.34 -4.89 15.60
CA ASN A 217 -19.70 -5.38 15.88
C ASN A 217 -19.83 -6.91 15.72
N ASN A 218 -18.72 -7.63 15.61
CA ASN A 218 -18.66 -9.08 15.46
C ASN A 218 -19.16 -9.62 14.10
N GLN A 219 -19.50 -8.74 13.14
CA GLN A 219 -19.94 -9.13 11.81
C GLN A 219 -18.76 -9.52 10.92
N TYR A 220 -18.98 -10.50 10.05
CA TYR A 220 -18.02 -10.86 9.01
C TYR A 220 -18.14 -9.90 7.85
N LYS A 221 -17.02 -9.34 7.44
CA LYS A 221 -16.91 -8.50 6.25
C LYS A 221 -15.90 -9.12 5.30
N MET A 222 -16.29 -9.18 4.04
CA MET A 222 -15.41 -9.49 2.94
C MET A 222 -15.12 -8.19 2.20
N GLN A 223 -13.87 -7.80 2.11
CA GLN A 223 -13.45 -6.58 1.44
C GLN A 223 -12.42 -6.90 0.36
N TYR A 224 -12.52 -6.21 -0.75
CA TYR A 224 -11.55 -6.27 -1.84
C TYR A 224 -10.35 -5.39 -1.49
N PHE A 225 -9.14 -5.90 -1.74
CA PHE A 225 -7.89 -5.17 -1.53
C PHE A 225 -6.98 -5.30 -2.75
N LEU A 226 -6.27 -4.22 -3.02
CA LEU A 226 -5.05 -4.18 -3.82
C LEU A 226 -3.89 -3.84 -2.88
N ILE A 227 -2.84 -4.62 -2.94
CA ILE A 227 -1.62 -4.43 -2.15
C ILE A 227 -0.47 -4.21 -3.10
N ASP A 228 0.24 -3.10 -2.97
CA ASP A 228 1.38 -2.84 -3.84
C ASP A 228 2.55 -3.74 -3.46
N VAL A 229 3.08 -4.47 -4.43
CA VAL A 229 4.32 -5.26 -4.33
C VAL A 229 5.41 -4.46 -5.02
N VAL A 230 6.30 -3.86 -4.21
CA VAL A 230 7.27 -2.87 -4.65
C VAL A 230 8.69 -3.41 -4.49
N GLY A 231 9.50 -3.30 -5.55
CA GLY A 231 10.93 -3.58 -5.42
C GLY A 231 11.62 -2.52 -4.59
N TYR A 232 12.50 -2.92 -3.67
CA TYR A 232 13.29 -2.00 -2.85
C TYR A 232 13.99 -0.92 -3.68
N ASN A 233 14.64 -1.33 -4.78
CA ASN A 233 15.30 -0.43 -5.72
C ASN A 233 14.37 0.58 -6.41
N LYS A 234 13.05 0.33 -6.42
CA LYS A 234 12.02 1.20 -6.99
C LYS A 234 11.19 1.94 -5.94
N PHE A 235 11.45 1.71 -4.65
CA PHE A 235 10.59 2.22 -3.58
C PHE A 235 10.58 3.75 -3.50
N LYS A 236 11.73 4.39 -3.68
CA LYS A 236 11.82 5.87 -3.71
C LYS A 236 11.01 6.48 -4.85
N ASP A 237 11.05 5.85 -6.03
CA ASP A 237 10.30 6.29 -7.21
C ASP A 237 8.80 6.08 -6.99
N PHE A 238 8.42 4.95 -6.39
CA PHE A 238 7.03 4.68 -5.98
C PHE A 238 6.49 5.75 -5.04
N LEU A 239 7.22 6.09 -3.96
CA LEU A 239 6.81 7.15 -3.03
C LEU A 239 6.67 8.50 -3.74
N SER A 240 7.63 8.84 -4.60
CA SER A 240 7.60 10.08 -5.37
C SER A 240 6.39 10.12 -6.31
N LYS A 241 6.03 8.99 -6.91
CA LYS A 241 4.85 8.87 -7.77
C LYS A 241 3.56 9.03 -6.97
N LEU A 242 3.45 8.33 -5.84
CA LEU A 242 2.30 8.43 -4.94
C LEU A 242 2.08 9.89 -4.47
N GLU A 243 3.15 10.59 -4.10
CA GLU A 243 3.10 11.99 -3.68
C GLU A 243 2.66 12.95 -4.80
N ASN A 244 3.25 12.80 -6.00
CA ASN A 244 3.00 13.73 -7.11
C ASN A 244 1.71 13.44 -7.91
N ASN A 245 1.09 12.29 -7.65
CA ASN A 245 -0.09 11.81 -8.35
C ASN A 245 -1.28 11.72 -7.40
N ASP A 246 -1.45 10.57 -6.74
CA ASP A 246 -2.59 10.26 -5.88
C ASP A 246 -2.78 11.28 -4.76
N ILE A 247 -1.72 11.58 -4.02
CA ILE A 247 -1.78 12.52 -2.89
C ILE A 247 -2.10 13.94 -3.39
N ASP A 248 -1.54 14.36 -4.53
CA ASP A 248 -1.89 15.66 -5.13
C ASP A 248 -3.37 15.73 -5.55
N ILE A 249 -3.89 14.66 -6.16
CA ILE A 249 -5.32 14.54 -6.50
C ILE A 249 -6.18 14.68 -5.23
N LEU A 250 -5.86 13.91 -4.19
CA LEU A 250 -6.59 13.90 -2.92
C LEU A 250 -6.56 15.27 -2.24
N ARG A 251 -5.39 15.92 -2.18
CA ARG A 251 -5.24 17.26 -1.59
C ARG A 251 -6.10 18.29 -2.31
N ARG A 252 -6.11 18.27 -3.65
CA ARG A 252 -6.91 19.18 -4.46
C ARG A 252 -8.40 19.01 -4.18
N ILE A 253 -8.89 17.77 -4.14
CA ILE A 253 -10.31 17.49 -3.92
C ILE A 253 -10.72 17.84 -2.49
N LEU A 254 -9.91 17.47 -1.50
CA LEU A 254 -10.16 17.81 -0.11
C LEU A 254 -10.20 19.33 0.11
N TYR A 255 -9.32 20.07 -0.57
CA TYR A 255 -9.38 21.54 -0.58
C TYR A 255 -10.76 22.06 -1.02
N TRP A 256 -11.29 21.55 -2.14
CA TRP A 256 -12.60 21.94 -2.64
C TRP A 256 -13.74 21.62 -1.66
N GLN A 257 -13.69 20.45 -1.02
CA GLN A 257 -14.68 20.01 -0.02
C GLN A 257 -14.70 20.88 1.24
N LEU A 258 -13.53 21.34 1.68
CA LEU A 258 -13.36 22.15 2.88
C LEU A 258 -13.61 23.66 2.64
N ASN A 259 -13.81 24.09 1.39
CA ASN A 259 -14.01 25.49 1.08
C ASN A 259 -15.51 25.85 1.17
N PRO A 260 -15.92 26.70 2.13
CA PRO A 260 -17.33 26.95 2.46
C PRO A 260 -18.11 27.63 1.33
N ILE A 261 -17.45 28.31 0.39
CA ILE A 261 -18.11 28.93 -0.78
C ILE A 261 -18.74 27.85 -1.69
N ASN A 262 -18.18 26.64 -1.71
CA ASN A 262 -18.64 25.56 -2.58
C ASN A 262 -19.74 24.70 -1.95
N GLN A 263 -20.04 24.87 -0.65
CA GLN A 263 -21.09 24.10 0.03
C GLN A 263 -22.50 24.71 -0.13
N ASN A 264 -22.62 25.86 -0.81
CA ASN A 264 -23.89 26.57 -1.02
C ASN A 264 -24.41 26.47 -2.47
N ASN A 265 -23.80 25.65 -3.33
CA ASN A 265 -24.15 25.53 -4.75
C ASN A 265 -24.71 24.15 -5.15
N ASP A 266 -25.02 23.28 -4.18
CA ASP A 266 -25.70 21.99 -4.38
C ASP A 266 -27.16 22.06 -3.92
#